data_AF-A0A4Q1C1R1-F1
#
_entry.id   AF-A0A4Q1C1R1-F1
#
_cell.length_a   1.000
_cell.length_b   1.000
_cell.length_c   1.000
_cell.angle_alpha   90.00
_cell.angle_beta   90.00
_cell.angle_gamma   90.00
#
_symmetry.space_group_name_H-M   'P 1'
#
loop_
_entity.id
_entity.type
_entity.pdbx_description
1 polymer ?
#
loop_
_entity_poly.entity_id
_entity_poly.type
_entity_poly.pdbx_seq_one_letter_code
_entity_poly.pdbx_strand_id
1 'polypeptide(L)'
;MIHTHKILSKKSLIFQIHLSLCLLLSYPSYSLPWGFFAHKKVNRLAVFTLPASLSKFYKRHLKAMEEWAVLPDQRRYVLDQEAARHYIDLDLYPIQIAYTSIQQAKKIVTEDSLQKHGIVPWHIIQVHDLLIQAFSKNDTTTIIKLSAELGHYVADAHVPLHTTSNYDGQKTGQQGLHSFWESRIPELMDSGLEDWVGAATFVENPLQSCWKWVLQAHQMVPILLKKEKEIHQITPENRIYTFEKKGNSLIKTYSRNFSLAYHHALDGQIEQQFKSAVLHLGDLLFTAWILGGQSDFK
;
A
#
# COMPACT_ATOMS: atom_id res chain seq x y z
N MET A 1 -36.07 -47.75 35.98
CA MET A 1 -36.00 -48.10 34.54
C MET A 1 -34.70 -47.49 34.03
N ILE A 2 -33.64 -48.31 33.93
CA ILE A 2 -32.26 -47.84 33.75
C ILE A 2 -32.02 -47.56 32.27
N HIS A 3 -31.68 -46.31 31.92
CA HIS A 3 -31.26 -45.94 30.57
C HIS A 3 -29.89 -46.55 30.25
N THR A 4 -29.84 -47.37 29.21
CA THR A 4 -28.61 -47.90 28.62
C THR A 4 -27.97 -46.82 27.75
N HIS A 5 -26.82 -46.31 28.16
CA HIS A 5 -25.99 -45.45 27.31
C HIS A 5 -25.39 -46.27 26.17
N LYS A 6 -25.76 -45.94 24.92
CA LYS A 6 -25.12 -46.47 23.71
C LYS A 6 -23.66 -46.04 23.68
N ILE A 7 -22.75 -46.98 23.90
CA ILE A 7 -21.31 -46.80 23.68
C ILE A 7 -21.09 -46.76 22.16
N LEU A 8 -20.74 -45.58 21.65
CA LEU A 8 -20.28 -45.41 20.27
C LEU A 8 -19.04 -46.29 20.06
N SER A 9 -19.05 -47.11 19.00
CA SER A 9 -17.93 -48.00 18.69
C SER A 9 -16.68 -47.17 18.36
N LYS A 10 -15.51 -47.61 18.82
CA LYS A 10 -14.21 -46.94 18.57
C LYS A 10 -13.95 -46.63 17.08
N LYS A 11 -14.57 -47.39 16.15
CA LYS A 11 -14.47 -47.16 14.70
C LYS A 11 -15.25 -45.92 14.22
N SER A 12 -16.39 -45.59 14.85
CA SER A 12 -17.18 -44.39 14.55
C SER A 12 -16.47 -43.11 15.01
N LEU A 13 -15.74 -43.18 16.12
CA LEU A 13 -15.00 -42.05 16.68
C LEU A 13 -13.77 -41.69 15.82
N ILE A 14 -13.07 -42.69 15.28
CA ILE A 14 -11.92 -42.48 14.38
C ILE A 14 -12.38 -41.85 13.04
N PHE A 15 -13.53 -42.27 12.51
CA PHE A 15 -14.06 -41.72 11.26
C PHE A 15 -14.54 -40.27 11.43
N GLN A 16 -15.15 -39.92 12.58
CA GLN A 16 -15.51 -38.53 12.89
C GLN A 16 -14.28 -37.65 13.14
N ILE A 17 -13.24 -38.16 13.80
CA ILE A 17 -11.98 -37.42 13.99
C ILE A 17 -11.30 -37.16 12.64
N HIS A 18 -11.31 -38.12 11.69
CA HIS A 18 -10.75 -37.90 10.35
C HIS A 18 -11.59 -36.92 9.51
N LEU A 19 -12.92 -36.93 9.63
CA LEU A 19 -13.78 -35.97 8.94
C LEU A 19 -13.62 -34.54 9.51
N SER A 20 -13.44 -34.40 10.83
CA SER A 20 -13.14 -33.11 11.47
C SER A 20 -11.72 -32.62 11.19
N LEU A 21 -10.74 -33.52 11.05
CA LEU A 21 -9.36 -33.16 10.73
C LEU A 21 -9.17 -32.78 9.25
N CYS A 22 -9.96 -33.38 8.34
CA CYS A 22 -9.97 -32.98 6.93
C CYS A 22 -10.68 -31.63 6.69
N LEU A 23 -11.64 -31.24 7.54
CA LEU A 23 -12.29 -29.92 7.47
C LEU A 23 -11.44 -28.78 8.09
N LEU A 24 -10.38 -29.11 8.84
CA LEU A 24 -9.47 -28.12 9.44
C LEU A 24 -8.20 -27.85 8.60
N LEU A 25 -8.03 -28.53 7.45
CA LEU A 25 -6.83 -28.38 6.61
C LEU A 25 -7.08 -27.69 5.26
N SER A 26 -8.30 -27.28 4.97
CA SER A 26 -8.60 -26.41 3.83
C SER A 26 -8.72 -24.96 4.30
N TYR A 27 -7.61 -24.38 4.77
CA TYR A 27 -7.47 -22.94 4.61
C TYR A 27 -7.42 -22.70 3.10
N PRO A 28 -8.36 -21.96 2.50
CA PRO A 28 -8.12 -21.46 1.16
C PRO A 28 -6.79 -20.69 1.24
N SER A 29 -5.78 -21.20 0.54
CA SER A 29 -4.64 -20.38 0.18
C SER A 29 -5.24 -19.30 -0.71
N TYR A 30 -5.70 -18.20 -0.11
CA TYR A 30 -5.95 -16.98 -0.84
C TYR A 30 -4.58 -16.64 -1.43
N SER A 31 -4.37 -17.02 -2.68
CA SER A 31 -3.26 -16.50 -3.47
C SER A 31 -3.42 -15.00 -3.38
N LEU A 32 -2.61 -14.35 -2.53
CA LEU A 32 -2.60 -12.91 -2.41
C LEU A 32 -2.51 -12.38 -3.83
N PRO A 33 -3.54 -11.68 -4.35
CA PRO A 33 -3.48 -11.18 -5.70
C PRO A 33 -2.19 -10.36 -5.80
N TRP A 34 -1.41 -10.65 -6.82
CA TRP A 34 -0.06 -10.11 -7.02
C TRP A 34 -0.02 -8.57 -7.12
N GLY A 35 -1.19 -7.91 -7.13
CA GLY A 35 -1.36 -6.46 -7.21
C GLY A 35 -0.75 -5.64 -6.06
N PHE A 36 -0.20 -6.28 -5.03
CA PHE A 36 0.50 -5.59 -3.95
C PHE A 36 2.02 -5.54 -4.10
N PHE A 37 2.55 -5.92 -5.27
CA PHE A 37 3.99 -6.01 -5.52
C PHE A 37 4.75 -4.75 -5.08
N ALA A 38 4.28 -3.56 -5.47
CA ALA A 38 4.93 -2.29 -5.15
C ALA A 38 4.98 -2.04 -3.63
N HIS A 39 3.86 -2.22 -2.92
CA HIS A 39 3.77 -2.04 -1.46
C HIS A 39 4.79 -2.88 -0.69
N LYS A 40 4.90 -4.16 -1.06
CA LYS A 40 5.89 -5.07 -0.46
C LYS A 40 7.31 -4.62 -0.75
N LYS A 41 7.57 -4.25 -2.00
CA LYS A 41 8.91 -3.86 -2.46
C LYS A 41 9.38 -2.54 -1.85
N VAL A 42 8.48 -1.55 -1.71
CA VAL A 42 8.75 -0.29 -0.98
C VAL A 42 9.18 -0.59 0.46
N ASN A 43 8.39 -1.40 1.18
CA ASN A 43 8.69 -1.80 2.55
C ASN A 43 10.03 -2.53 2.66
N ARG A 44 10.29 -3.48 1.75
CA ARG A 44 11.55 -4.21 1.70
C ARG A 44 12.73 -3.27 1.52
N LEU A 45 12.69 -2.40 0.50
CA LEU A 45 13.81 -1.56 0.12
C LEU A 45 14.09 -0.45 1.13
N ALA A 46 13.06 0.08 1.79
CA ALA A 46 13.22 1.09 2.83
C ALA A 46 14.07 0.59 4.01
N VAL A 47 14.03 -0.72 4.33
CA VAL A 47 14.90 -1.31 5.37
C VAL A 47 16.39 -1.13 5.07
N PHE A 48 16.76 -1.04 3.79
CA PHE A 48 18.15 -0.90 3.36
C PHE A 48 18.63 0.55 3.32
N THR A 49 17.74 1.54 3.47
CA THR A 49 18.13 2.96 3.59
C THR A 49 18.52 3.34 5.02
N LEU A 50 18.14 2.51 6.01
CA LEU A 50 18.32 2.78 7.44
C LEU A 50 19.77 2.59 7.92
N PRO A 51 20.18 3.27 9.01
CA PRO A 51 21.47 3.03 9.66
C PRO A 51 21.66 1.56 10.07
N ALA A 52 22.91 1.11 10.15
CA ALA A 52 23.25 -0.31 10.31
C ALA A 52 22.54 -1.02 11.48
N SER A 53 22.44 -0.38 12.65
CA SER A 53 21.76 -0.94 13.82
C SER A 53 20.27 -1.18 13.56
N LEU A 54 19.58 -0.16 13.06
CA LEU A 54 18.14 -0.22 12.77
C LEU A 54 17.84 -1.14 11.58
N SER A 55 18.66 -1.09 10.54
CA SER A 55 18.55 -1.99 9.38
C SER A 55 18.71 -3.46 9.81
N LYS A 56 19.66 -3.77 10.70
CA LYS A 56 19.84 -5.12 11.26
C LYS A 56 18.59 -5.61 12.00
N PHE A 57 17.95 -4.74 12.80
CA PHE A 57 16.69 -5.05 13.47
C PHE A 57 15.61 -5.43 12.45
N TYR A 58 15.32 -4.57 11.49
CA TYR A 58 14.27 -4.82 10.50
C TYR A 58 14.57 -6.00 9.57
N LYS A 59 15.84 -6.27 9.25
CA LYS A 59 16.23 -7.43 8.42
C LYS A 59 15.81 -8.76 9.05
N ARG A 60 15.80 -8.88 10.39
CA ARG A 60 15.26 -10.07 11.09
C ARG A 60 13.75 -10.25 10.91
N HIS A 61 13.06 -9.19 10.53
CA HIS A 61 11.61 -9.13 10.34
C HIS A 61 11.22 -8.77 8.90
N LEU A 62 12.14 -8.90 7.92
CA LEU A 62 11.92 -8.43 6.55
C LEU A 62 10.69 -9.06 5.90
N LYS A 63 10.49 -10.37 6.14
CA LYS A 63 9.30 -11.08 5.67
C LYS A 63 8.01 -10.47 6.22
N ALA A 64 7.99 -10.10 7.50
CA ALA A 64 6.81 -9.45 8.11
C ALA A 64 6.61 -8.03 7.55
N MET A 65 7.69 -7.27 7.29
CA MET A 65 7.60 -5.98 6.60
C MET A 65 6.92 -6.11 5.24
N GLU A 66 7.25 -7.15 4.46
CA GLU A 66 6.64 -7.42 3.15
C GLU A 66 5.20 -7.96 3.28
N GLU A 67 4.95 -8.91 4.18
CA GLU A 67 3.64 -9.55 4.33
C GLU A 67 2.60 -8.63 4.96
N TRP A 68 3.01 -7.74 5.87
CA TRP A 68 2.09 -6.85 6.57
C TRP A 68 1.83 -5.53 5.84
N ALA A 69 2.64 -5.21 4.82
CA ALA A 69 2.47 -4.05 3.95
C ALA A 69 1.13 -4.03 3.18
N VAL A 70 0.38 -5.14 3.18
CA VAL A 70 -0.88 -5.28 2.44
C VAL A 70 -2.09 -5.41 3.37
N LEU A 71 -1.87 -5.41 4.68
CA LEU A 71 -2.95 -5.53 5.66
C LEU A 71 -3.94 -4.35 5.62
N PRO A 72 -3.53 -3.10 5.38
CA PRO A 72 -4.49 -2.00 5.23
C PRO A 72 -5.51 -2.28 4.12
N ASP A 73 -5.05 -2.74 2.97
CA ASP A 73 -5.91 -3.10 1.84
C ASP A 73 -6.79 -4.33 2.10
N GLN A 74 -6.37 -5.24 2.97
CA GLN A 74 -7.25 -6.33 3.43
C GLN A 74 -8.28 -5.83 4.44
N ARG A 75 -7.90 -4.86 5.27
CA ARG A 75 -8.75 -4.31 6.34
C ARG A 75 -9.92 -3.50 5.79
N ARG A 76 -9.80 -2.90 4.60
CA ARG A 76 -10.90 -2.16 3.95
C ARG A 76 -12.16 -2.99 3.69
N TYR A 77 -12.04 -4.32 3.62
CA TYR A 77 -13.19 -5.21 3.41
C TYR A 77 -13.99 -5.48 4.69
N VAL A 78 -13.46 -5.11 5.86
CA VAL A 78 -14.07 -5.37 7.17
C VAL A 78 -14.22 -4.12 8.04
N LEU A 79 -13.59 -3.00 7.65
CA LEU A 79 -13.66 -1.72 8.35
C LEU A 79 -13.93 -0.60 7.35
N ASP A 80 -15.15 -0.08 7.32
CA ASP A 80 -15.58 0.98 6.39
C ASP A 80 -14.67 2.22 6.45
N GLN A 81 -14.19 2.54 7.66
CA GLN A 81 -13.32 3.70 7.88
C GLN A 81 -11.95 3.56 7.22
N GLU A 82 -11.50 2.34 6.95
CA GLU A 82 -10.17 2.08 6.41
C GLU A 82 -10.03 2.63 4.99
N ALA A 83 -11.07 2.57 4.17
CA ALA A 83 -10.98 2.97 2.76
C ALA A 83 -10.46 4.40 2.59
N ALA A 84 -10.91 5.35 3.44
CA ALA A 84 -10.49 6.75 3.37
C ALA A 84 -9.01 6.97 3.72
N ARG A 85 -8.33 6.00 4.30
CA ARG A 85 -6.92 6.14 4.73
C ARG A 85 -5.94 5.98 3.58
N HIS A 86 -6.41 5.50 2.43
CA HIS A 86 -5.60 5.12 1.27
C HIS A 86 -5.45 6.27 0.26
N TYR A 87 -6.29 7.30 0.33
CA TYR A 87 -6.33 8.34 -0.71
C TYR A 87 -6.68 9.71 -0.15
N ILE A 88 -6.66 10.71 -1.03
CA ILE A 88 -7.17 12.05 -0.80
C ILE A 88 -7.62 12.69 -2.12
N ASP A 89 -8.92 12.88 -2.32
CA ASP A 89 -9.50 13.49 -3.52
C ASP A 89 -9.31 15.02 -3.51
N LEU A 90 -8.11 15.50 -3.84
CA LEU A 90 -7.78 16.93 -3.75
C LEU A 90 -8.70 17.82 -4.60
N ASP A 91 -9.24 17.30 -5.70
CA ASP A 91 -10.19 18.02 -6.58
C ASP A 91 -11.58 18.19 -5.96
N LEU A 92 -11.87 17.52 -4.84
CA LEU A 92 -13.11 17.64 -4.08
C LEU A 92 -12.93 18.40 -2.76
N TYR A 93 -11.69 18.73 -2.39
CA TYR A 93 -11.39 19.49 -1.18
C TYR A 93 -11.22 20.99 -1.45
N PRO A 94 -11.56 21.85 -0.46
CA PRO A 94 -11.17 23.25 -0.49
C PRO A 94 -9.65 23.40 -0.46
N ILE A 95 -9.08 24.31 -1.27
CA ILE A 95 -7.62 24.50 -1.35
C ILE A 95 -6.95 24.80 0.01
N GLN A 96 -7.71 25.36 0.96
CA GLN A 96 -7.25 25.73 2.30
C GLN A 96 -6.92 24.53 3.19
N ILE A 97 -7.28 23.30 2.80
CA ILE A 97 -6.95 22.11 3.60
C ILE A 97 -5.46 21.74 3.54
N ALA A 98 -4.75 22.17 2.49
CA ALA A 98 -3.36 21.80 2.31
C ALA A 98 -2.52 22.31 3.49
N TYR A 99 -1.58 21.49 3.95
CA TYR A 99 -0.71 21.76 5.09
C TYR A 99 -1.40 21.88 6.45
N THR A 100 -2.71 21.64 6.54
CA THR A 100 -3.43 21.67 7.82
C THR A 100 -3.18 20.40 8.64
N SER A 101 -3.27 20.52 9.97
CA SER A 101 -3.50 19.36 10.83
C SER A 101 -4.92 18.84 10.68
N ILE A 102 -5.19 17.59 11.09
CA ILE A 102 -6.55 17.04 11.02
C ILE A 102 -7.54 17.85 11.86
N GLN A 103 -7.11 18.42 12.99
CA GLN A 103 -7.96 19.28 13.84
C GLN A 103 -8.27 20.62 13.17
N GLN A 104 -7.36 21.16 12.36
CA GLN A 104 -7.60 22.35 11.55
C GLN A 104 -8.52 22.02 10.38
N ALA A 105 -8.30 20.89 9.69
CA ALA A 105 -9.14 20.43 8.59
C ALA A 105 -10.60 20.25 9.01
N LYS A 106 -10.85 19.66 10.19
CA LYS A 106 -12.21 19.50 10.78
C LYS A 106 -12.96 20.81 11.04
N LYS A 107 -12.29 21.97 11.00
CA LYS A 107 -12.94 23.30 11.07
C LYS A 107 -13.35 23.84 9.70
N ILE A 108 -12.85 23.24 8.62
CA ILE A 108 -13.06 23.66 7.23
C ILE A 108 -14.01 22.69 6.53
N VAL A 109 -13.86 21.40 6.80
CA VAL A 109 -14.62 20.31 6.18
C VAL A 109 -15.27 19.42 7.25
N THR A 110 -16.43 18.84 6.92
CA THR A 110 -17.17 17.95 7.81
C THR A 110 -16.50 16.57 7.90
N GLU A 111 -16.80 15.81 8.96
CA GLU A 111 -16.28 14.44 9.12
C GLU A 111 -16.72 13.52 7.98
N ASP A 112 -17.97 13.64 7.53
CA ASP A 112 -18.49 12.84 6.42
C ASP A 112 -17.73 13.13 5.11
N SER A 113 -17.36 14.39 4.87
CA SER A 113 -16.53 14.76 3.73
C SER A 113 -15.11 14.19 3.87
N LEU A 114 -14.51 14.23 5.07
CA LEU A 114 -13.21 13.61 5.33
C LEU A 114 -13.24 12.10 5.03
N GLN A 115 -14.26 11.41 5.53
CA GLN A 115 -14.44 9.98 5.32
C GLN A 115 -14.74 9.63 3.86
N LYS A 116 -15.40 10.52 3.11
CA LYS A 116 -15.75 10.30 1.71
C LYS A 116 -14.62 10.63 0.74
N HIS A 117 -13.78 11.62 1.07
CA HIS A 117 -12.78 12.17 0.17
C HIS A 117 -11.36 11.81 0.56
N GLY A 118 -11.17 11.03 1.63
CA GLY A 118 -9.89 10.46 1.97
C GLY A 118 -8.99 11.39 2.79
N ILE A 119 -8.13 10.78 3.60
CA ILE A 119 -7.37 11.41 4.68
C ILE A 119 -5.91 10.94 4.75
N VAL A 120 -5.37 10.33 3.69
CA VAL A 120 -4.04 9.70 3.72
C VAL A 120 -2.91 10.58 4.31
N PRO A 121 -2.74 11.89 4.00
CA PRO A 121 -1.65 12.67 4.58
C PRO A 121 -1.75 12.79 6.11
N TRP A 122 -2.95 12.84 6.66
CA TRP A 122 -3.15 12.88 8.11
C TRP A 122 -3.02 11.51 8.75
N HIS A 123 -3.43 10.45 8.04
CA HIS A 123 -3.33 9.09 8.56
C HIS A 123 -1.89 8.62 8.69
N ILE A 124 -1.02 8.96 7.73
CA ILE A 124 0.42 8.71 7.82
C ILE A 124 0.99 9.25 9.14
N ILE A 125 0.61 10.47 9.54
CA ILE A 125 1.06 11.09 10.79
C ILE A 125 0.53 10.35 12.01
N GLN A 126 -0.73 9.94 12.00
CA GLN A 126 -1.30 9.15 13.10
C GLN A 126 -0.52 7.83 13.29
N VAL A 127 -0.21 7.11 12.21
CA VAL A 127 0.55 5.85 12.26
C VAL A 127 2.00 6.11 12.70
N HIS A 128 2.63 7.18 12.22
CA HIS A 128 3.98 7.59 12.62
C HIS A 128 4.07 7.92 14.12
N ASP A 129 3.10 8.66 14.67
CA ASP A 129 3.05 9.00 16.10
C ASP A 129 2.84 7.75 16.97
N LEU A 130 2.05 6.78 16.50
CA LEU A 130 1.92 5.48 17.16
C LEU A 130 3.21 4.67 17.08
N LEU A 131 3.94 4.75 15.96
CA LEU A 131 5.22 4.08 15.79
C LEU A 131 6.29 4.64 16.74
N ILE A 132 6.34 5.96 16.94
CA ILE A 132 7.20 6.60 17.95
C ILE A 132 6.92 6.02 19.34
N GLN A 133 5.64 5.91 19.72
CA GLN A 133 5.25 5.34 21.00
C GLN A 133 5.60 3.85 21.13
N ALA A 134 5.56 3.10 20.03
CA ALA A 134 5.95 1.69 20.01
C ALA A 134 7.46 1.55 20.21
N PHE A 135 8.27 2.41 19.57
CA PHE A 135 9.71 2.49 19.81
C PHE A 135 10.04 2.85 21.26
N SER A 136 9.38 3.87 21.83
CA SER A 136 9.63 4.27 23.23
C SER A 136 9.29 3.18 24.25
N LYS A 137 8.42 2.24 23.89
CA LYS A 137 8.03 1.08 24.71
C LYS A 137 8.82 -0.19 24.38
N ASN A 138 9.70 -0.16 23.38
CA ASN A 138 10.42 -1.32 22.85
C ASN A 138 9.49 -2.47 22.41
N ASP A 139 8.27 -2.16 21.98
CA ASP A 139 7.30 -3.16 21.55
C ASP A 139 7.60 -3.61 20.12
N THR A 140 8.46 -4.61 19.99
CA THR A 140 8.93 -5.12 18.69
C THR A 140 7.79 -5.50 17.75
N THR A 141 6.77 -6.20 18.24
CA THR A 141 5.65 -6.64 17.40
C THR A 141 4.89 -5.44 16.83
N THR A 142 4.58 -4.47 17.70
CA THR A 142 3.86 -3.25 17.29
C THR A 142 4.72 -2.38 16.37
N ILE A 143 6.03 -2.28 16.60
CA ILE A 143 6.97 -1.56 15.73
C ILE A 143 6.92 -2.14 14.31
N ILE A 144 7.11 -3.45 14.16
CA ILE A 144 7.12 -4.09 12.83
C ILE A 144 5.77 -3.93 12.13
N LYS A 145 4.66 -4.11 12.85
CA LYS A 145 3.32 -3.93 12.29
C LYS A 145 3.07 -2.51 11.82
N LEU A 146 3.29 -1.51 12.68
CA LEU A 146 3.08 -0.11 12.32
C LEU A 146 4.04 0.36 11.25
N SER A 147 5.28 -0.15 11.22
CA SER A 147 6.24 0.17 10.16
C SER A 147 5.76 -0.33 8.79
N ALA A 148 5.25 -1.57 8.73
CA ALA A 148 4.74 -2.16 7.50
C ALA A 148 3.48 -1.44 6.98
N GLU A 149 2.54 -1.15 7.89
CA GLU A 149 1.32 -0.39 7.57
C GLU A 149 1.63 1.06 7.21
N LEU A 150 2.59 1.71 7.87
CA LEU A 150 3.07 3.04 7.50
C LEU A 150 3.61 3.04 6.06
N GLY A 151 4.38 2.00 5.69
CA GLY A 151 4.90 1.85 4.34
C GLY A 151 3.82 1.73 3.27
N HIS A 152 2.66 1.15 3.59
CA HIS A 152 1.50 1.11 2.70
C HIS A 152 0.98 2.52 2.41
N TYR A 153 0.61 3.27 3.46
CA TYR A 153 0.04 4.61 3.29
C TYR A 153 1.04 5.61 2.69
N VAL A 154 2.34 5.44 2.97
CA VAL A 154 3.39 6.22 2.30
C VAL A 154 3.43 5.89 0.81
N ALA A 155 3.38 4.61 0.42
CA ALA A 155 3.35 4.23 -0.99
C ALA A 155 2.10 4.78 -1.71
N ASP A 156 0.92 4.69 -1.09
CA ASP A 156 -0.33 5.26 -1.60
C ASP A 156 -0.23 6.77 -1.86
N ALA A 157 0.36 7.52 -0.92
CA ALA A 157 0.56 8.96 -1.07
C ALA A 157 1.48 9.35 -2.25
N HIS A 158 2.23 8.39 -2.80
CA HIS A 158 3.05 8.55 -4.00
C HIS A 158 2.37 8.07 -5.28
N VAL A 159 1.17 7.48 -5.21
CA VAL A 159 0.36 7.14 -6.38
C VAL A 159 -0.44 8.37 -6.80
N PRO A 160 -0.17 9.00 -7.96
CA PRO A 160 -0.91 10.19 -8.41
C PRO A 160 -2.43 9.99 -8.43
N LEU A 161 -2.88 8.81 -8.81
CA LEU A 161 -4.30 8.46 -8.91
C LEU A 161 -5.00 8.33 -7.55
N HIS A 162 -4.26 8.16 -6.45
CA HIS A 162 -4.81 8.22 -5.09
C HIS A 162 -5.01 9.67 -4.59
N THR A 163 -4.72 10.67 -5.44
CA THR A 163 -4.84 12.09 -5.07
C THR A 163 -6.00 12.82 -5.77
N THR A 164 -6.87 12.08 -6.48
CA THR A 164 -7.94 12.64 -7.29
C THR A 164 -9.16 11.72 -7.30
N SER A 165 -10.34 12.31 -7.33
CA SER A 165 -11.58 11.55 -7.49
C SER A 165 -11.77 10.99 -8.92
N ASN A 166 -10.87 11.27 -9.87
CA ASN A 166 -10.72 10.53 -11.13
C ASN A 166 -9.75 9.33 -10.96
N TYR A 167 -9.79 8.67 -9.81
CA TYR A 167 -8.79 7.67 -9.39
C TYR A 167 -8.59 6.53 -10.41
N ASP A 168 -9.63 6.12 -11.13
CA ASP A 168 -9.54 5.03 -12.11
C ASP A 168 -9.63 5.54 -13.55
N GLY A 169 -9.53 6.85 -13.79
CA GLY A 169 -9.74 7.44 -15.12
C GLY A 169 -11.20 7.44 -15.57
N GLN A 170 -12.15 7.12 -14.68
CA GLN A 170 -13.57 6.95 -14.98
C GLN A 170 -14.26 8.24 -15.45
N LYS A 171 -13.76 9.42 -15.05
CA LYS A 171 -14.29 10.72 -15.49
C LYS A 171 -13.78 11.15 -16.86
N THR A 172 -12.74 10.51 -17.37
CA THR A 172 -12.08 10.84 -18.65
C THR A 172 -12.13 9.70 -19.67
N GLY A 173 -12.82 8.59 -19.33
CA GLY A 173 -13.04 7.46 -20.23
C GLY A 173 -11.91 6.45 -20.28
N GLN A 174 -11.12 6.35 -19.21
CA GLN A 174 -9.88 5.57 -19.14
C GLN A 174 -9.94 4.55 -17.98
N GLN A 175 -11.13 3.98 -17.75
CA GLN A 175 -11.41 3.08 -16.63
C GLN A 175 -10.42 1.89 -16.60
N GLY A 176 -9.83 1.61 -15.44
CA GLY A 176 -8.79 0.61 -15.23
C GLY A 176 -7.37 1.20 -15.10
N LEU A 177 -7.21 2.51 -15.31
CA LEU A 177 -5.92 3.20 -15.27
C LEU A 177 -5.24 3.12 -13.91
N HIS A 178 -6.02 3.05 -12.82
CA HIS A 178 -5.47 2.88 -11.46
C HIS A 178 -4.61 1.62 -11.39
N SER A 179 -5.22 0.47 -11.67
CA SER A 179 -4.56 -0.84 -11.60
C SER A 179 -3.42 -0.96 -12.61
N PHE A 180 -3.52 -0.24 -13.72
CA PHE A 180 -2.49 -0.21 -14.74
C PHE A 180 -1.22 0.51 -14.26
N TRP A 181 -1.38 1.69 -13.66
CA TRP A 181 -0.27 2.48 -13.13
C TRP A 181 0.34 1.84 -11.87
N GLU A 182 -0.49 1.44 -10.90
CA GLU A 182 -0.02 0.97 -9.58
C GLU A 182 0.49 -0.47 -9.59
N SER A 183 -0.13 -1.36 -10.37
CA SER A 183 0.22 -2.78 -10.33
C SER A 183 0.95 -3.23 -11.58
N ARG A 184 0.34 -3.05 -12.76
CA ARG A 184 0.83 -3.69 -13.99
C ARG A 184 2.22 -3.22 -14.39
N ILE A 185 2.48 -1.91 -14.39
CA ILE A 185 3.79 -1.39 -14.81
C ILE A 185 4.88 -1.77 -13.79
N PRO A 186 4.71 -1.55 -12.47
CA PRO A 186 5.70 -2.02 -11.50
C PRO A 186 5.99 -3.52 -11.55
N GLU A 187 4.96 -4.36 -11.77
CA GLU A 187 5.13 -5.82 -11.96
C GLU A 187 5.99 -6.14 -13.19
N LEU A 188 5.86 -5.39 -14.29
CA LEU A 188 6.66 -5.59 -15.50
C LEU A 188 8.10 -5.09 -15.35
N MET A 189 8.31 -4.04 -14.57
CA MET A 189 9.62 -3.46 -14.30
C MET A 189 10.45 -4.34 -13.36
N ASP A 190 9.79 -4.94 -12.36
CA ASP A 190 10.37 -5.80 -11.34
C ASP A 190 11.74 -5.29 -10.83
N SER A 191 12.84 -5.96 -11.19
CA SER A 191 14.21 -5.60 -10.79
C SER A 191 14.63 -4.17 -11.19
N GLY A 192 14.01 -3.57 -12.20
CA GLY A 192 14.24 -2.18 -12.61
C GLY A 192 13.84 -1.13 -11.57
N LEU A 193 13.20 -1.54 -10.47
CA LEU A 193 12.83 -0.67 -9.34
C LEU A 193 13.80 -0.77 -8.15
N GLU A 194 14.91 -1.52 -8.26
CA GLU A 194 15.83 -1.79 -7.15
C GLU A 194 17.02 -0.84 -7.04
N ASP A 195 17.01 0.27 -7.78
CA ASP A 195 18.07 1.27 -7.70
C ASP A 195 18.22 1.83 -6.27
N TRP A 196 19.48 2.07 -5.87
CA TRP A 196 19.78 2.69 -4.59
C TRP A 196 19.24 4.13 -4.52
N VAL A 197 18.44 4.41 -3.48
CA VAL A 197 17.75 5.70 -3.30
C VAL A 197 18.42 6.67 -2.33
N GLY A 198 19.49 6.23 -1.65
CA GLY A 198 20.16 7.01 -0.61
C GLY A 198 19.83 6.55 0.81
N ALA A 199 20.53 7.14 1.78
CA ALA A 199 20.33 6.86 3.21
C ALA A 199 19.16 7.67 3.76
N ALA A 200 18.43 7.08 4.70
CA ALA A 200 17.36 7.74 5.43
C ALA A 200 17.89 8.93 6.25
N THR A 201 17.09 9.99 6.30
CA THR A 201 17.36 11.25 6.97
C THR A 201 16.23 11.62 7.94
N PHE A 202 16.55 12.46 8.92
CA PHE A 202 15.57 12.88 9.92
C PHE A 202 14.61 13.92 9.32
N VAL A 203 13.31 13.73 9.55
CA VAL A 203 12.25 14.63 9.07
C VAL A 203 11.76 15.53 10.19
N GLU A 204 12.08 16.82 10.11
CA GLU A 204 11.68 17.80 11.14
C GLU A 204 10.16 17.99 11.23
N ASN A 205 9.48 18.01 10.08
CA ASN A 205 8.03 18.18 10.00
C ASN A 205 7.42 17.11 9.09
N PRO A 206 7.08 15.92 9.64
CA PRO A 206 6.47 14.84 8.88
C PRO A 206 5.15 15.25 8.22
N LEU A 207 4.31 16.06 8.88
CA LEU A 207 3.02 16.50 8.32
C LEU A 207 3.22 17.36 7.07
N GLN A 208 4.13 18.34 7.12
CA GLN A 208 4.44 19.18 5.97
C GLN A 208 5.02 18.37 4.81
N SER A 209 5.83 17.35 5.13
CA SER A 209 6.40 16.44 4.13
C SER A 209 5.32 15.60 3.44
N CYS A 210 4.39 15.00 4.21
CA CYS A 210 3.28 14.24 3.66
C CYS A 210 2.41 15.07 2.71
N TRP A 211 2.12 16.32 3.09
CA TRP A 211 1.40 17.25 2.22
C TRP A 211 2.16 17.55 0.93
N LYS A 212 3.47 17.77 1.01
CA LYS A 212 4.31 18.00 -0.16
C LYS A 212 4.27 16.80 -1.11
N TRP A 213 4.38 15.57 -0.61
CA TRP A 213 4.36 14.35 -1.43
C TRP A 213 3.04 14.19 -2.18
N VAL A 214 1.92 14.33 -1.47
CA VAL A 214 0.57 14.23 -2.05
C VAL A 214 0.37 15.29 -3.14
N LEU A 215 0.76 16.55 -2.89
CA LEU A 215 0.63 17.63 -3.87
C LEU A 215 1.52 17.41 -5.09
N GLN A 216 2.72 16.89 -4.91
CA GLN A 216 3.63 16.53 -6.00
C GLN A 216 3.07 15.38 -6.84
N ALA A 217 2.54 14.33 -6.21
CA ALA A 217 1.88 13.24 -6.90
C ALA A 217 0.67 13.74 -7.70
N HIS A 218 -0.13 14.64 -7.13
CA HIS A 218 -1.30 15.21 -7.81
C HIS A 218 -0.97 15.98 -9.10
N GLN A 219 0.16 16.70 -9.12
CA GLN A 219 0.63 17.41 -10.31
C GLN A 219 0.90 16.48 -11.51
N MET A 220 1.06 15.17 -11.27
CA MET A 220 1.30 14.17 -12.32
C MET A 220 0.01 13.63 -12.97
N VAL A 221 -1.17 13.88 -12.38
CA VAL A 221 -2.46 13.37 -12.87
C VAL A 221 -2.77 13.83 -14.31
N PRO A 222 -2.60 15.12 -14.70
CA PRO A 222 -2.91 15.53 -16.06
C PRO A 222 -2.03 14.85 -17.12
N ILE A 223 -0.73 14.68 -16.83
CA ILE A 223 0.20 14.09 -17.80
C ILE A 223 -0.06 12.59 -17.96
N LEU A 224 -0.30 11.85 -16.86
CA LEU A 224 -0.54 10.42 -16.94
C LEU A 224 -1.84 10.09 -17.70
N LEU A 225 -2.89 10.91 -17.54
CA LEU A 225 -4.16 10.76 -18.26
C LEU A 225 -3.98 11.10 -19.74
N LYS A 226 -3.29 12.21 -20.02
CA LYS A 226 -2.99 12.63 -21.41
C LYS A 226 -2.21 11.56 -22.15
N LYS A 227 -1.16 11.01 -21.53
CA LYS A 227 -0.29 10.01 -22.16
C LYS A 227 -1.00 8.70 -22.45
N GLU A 228 -1.88 8.24 -21.56
CA GLU A 228 -2.62 7.00 -21.81
C GLU A 228 -3.52 7.19 -23.03
N LYS A 229 -4.22 8.32 -23.11
CA LYS A 229 -5.09 8.65 -24.25
C LYS A 229 -4.32 8.76 -25.57
N GLU A 230 -3.15 9.41 -25.56
CA GLU A 230 -2.27 9.52 -26.75
C GLU A 230 -1.84 8.13 -27.24
N ILE A 231 -1.36 7.26 -26.34
CA ILE A 231 -0.93 5.90 -26.69
C ILE A 231 -2.12 5.04 -27.15
N HIS A 232 -3.29 5.20 -26.54
CA HIS A 232 -4.52 4.52 -26.93
C HIS A 232 -4.96 4.90 -28.35
N GLN A 233 -4.81 6.16 -28.76
CA GLN A 233 -5.21 6.61 -30.10
C GLN A 233 -4.33 6.05 -31.22
N ILE A 234 -3.06 5.80 -30.95
CA ILE A 234 -2.10 5.30 -31.95
C ILE A 234 -1.93 3.77 -31.94
N THR A 235 -2.49 3.08 -30.93
CA THR A 235 -2.38 1.63 -30.80
C THR A 235 -3.61 0.94 -31.42
N PRO A 236 -3.43 -0.06 -32.32
CA PRO A 236 -4.55 -0.86 -32.82
C PRO A 236 -5.34 -1.52 -31.68
N GLU A 237 -6.68 -1.50 -31.75
CA GLU A 237 -7.56 -1.95 -30.67
C GLU A 237 -7.25 -3.38 -30.18
N ASN A 238 -6.93 -4.29 -31.11
CA ASN A 238 -6.57 -5.67 -30.81
C ASN A 238 -5.18 -5.85 -30.17
N ARG A 239 -4.44 -4.76 -29.92
CA ARG A 239 -3.11 -4.76 -29.27
C ARG A 239 -3.09 -4.02 -27.93
N ILE A 240 -4.19 -3.38 -27.53
CA ILE A 240 -4.26 -2.61 -26.28
C ILE A 240 -4.35 -3.56 -25.08
N TYR A 241 -5.24 -4.55 -25.17
CA TYR A 241 -5.52 -5.47 -24.08
C TYR A 241 -5.04 -6.89 -24.38
N THR A 242 -4.79 -7.64 -23.31
CA THR A 242 -4.51 -9.07 -23.33
C THR A 242 -5.27 -9.75 -22.19
N PHE A 243 -5.32 -11.07 -22.22
CA PHE A 243 -5.82 -11.88 -21.12
C PHE A 243 -4.66 -12.62 -20.47
N GLU A 244 -4.51 -12.47 -19.15
CA GLU A 244 -3.47 -13.13 -18.38
C GLU A 244 -4.06 -13.92 -17.23
N LYS A 245 -3.46 -15.07 -16.93
CA LYS A 245 -3.84 -15.90 -15.79
C LYS A 245 -3.18 -15.35 -14.52
N LYS A 246 -3.96 -14.75 -13.61
CA LYS A 246 -3.52 -14.38 -12.25
C LYS A 246 -4.15 -15.34 -11.24
N GLY A 247 -3.33 -16.23 -10.68
CA GLY A 247 -3.82 -17.31 -9.82
C GLY A 247 -4.74 -18.26 -10.58
N ASN A 248 -5.99 -18.40 -10.12
CA ASN A 248 -7.01 -19.24 -10.76
C ASN A 248 -7.92 -18.47 -11.73
N SER A 249 -7.77 -17.15 -11.85
CA SER A 249 -8.62 -16.30 -12.68
C SER A 249 -7.92 -15.82 -13.94
N LEU A 250 -8.66 -15.74 -15.05
CA LEU A 250 -8.24 -15.06 -16.26
C LEU A 250 -8.70 -13.60 -16.18
N ILE A 251 -7.77 -12.65 -16.25
CA ILE A 251 -8.07 -11.22 -16.16
C ILE A 251 -7.77 -10.51 -17.48
N LYS A 252 -8.64 -9.60 -17.90
CA LYS A 252 -8.34 -8.63 -18.96
C LYS A 252 -7.40 -7.58 -18.38
N THR A 253 -6.27 -7.33 -19.02
CA THR A 253 -5.29 -6.32 -18.60
C THR A 253 -4.63 -5.67 -19.82
N TYR A 254 -3.87 -4.59 -19.61
CA TYR A 254 -3.11 -3.95 -20.67
C TYR A 254 -1.98 -4.87 -21.17
N SER A 255 -1.82 -4.94 -22.49
CA SER A 255 -0.78 -5.74 -23.13
C SER A 255 0.60 -5.23 -22.74
N ARG A 256 1.61 -6.11 -22.80
CA ARG A 256 2.99 -5.73 -22.47
C ARG A 256 3.49 -4.58 -23.34
N ASN A 257 3.22 -4.62 -24.65
CA ASN A 257 3.66 -3.58 -25.57
C ASN A 257 3.01 -2.23 -25.28
N PHE A 258 1.70 -2.22 -25.00
CA PHE A 258 1.01 -1.00 -24.58
C PHE A 258 1.59 -0.46 -23.27
N SER A 259 1.83 -1.36 -22.30
CA SER A 259 2.39 -1.03 -21.00
C SER A 259 3.75 -0.33 -21.11
N LEU A 260 4.65 -0.88 -21.92
CA LEU A 260 5.98 -0.33 -22.15
C LEU A 260 5.94 1.01 -22.90
N ALA A 261 5.06 1.14 -23.90
CA ALA A 261 4.90 2.40 -24.63
C ALA A 261 4.38 3.53 -23.72
N TYR A 262 3.40 3.22 -22.89
CA TYR A 262 2.87 4.16 -21.90
C TYR A 262 3.92 4.52 -20.84
N HIS A 263 4.61 3.52 -20.27
CA HIS A 263 5.70 3.73 -19.32
C HIS A 263 6.79 4.64 -19.88
N HIS A 264 7.26 4.37 -21.10
CA HIS A 264 8.22 5.24 -21.79
C HIS A 264 7.68 6.67 -21.99
N ALA A 265 6.39 6.82 -22.31
CA ALA A 265 5.78 8.14 -22.47
C ALA A 265 5.64 8.93 -21.17
N LEU A 266 5.67 8.26 -20.01
CA LEU A 266 5.69 8.88 -18.69
C LEU A 266 7.08 9.32 -18.22
N ASP A 267 8.14 9.02 -18.98
CA ASP A 267 9.51 9.54 -18.76
C ASP A 267 10.02 9.37 -17.32
N GLY A 268 10.04 8.13 -16.83
CA GLY A 268 10.60 7.79 -15.51
C GLY A 268 9.73 8.16 -14.31
N GLN A 269 8.50 8.63 -14.52
CA GLN A 269 7.58 9.04 -13.45
C GLN A 269 7.34 7.95 -12.39
N ILE A 270 7.10 6.71 -12.83
CA ILE A 270 6.76 5.59 -11.93
C ILE A 270 7.96 5.24 -11.05
N GLU A 271 9.14 5.19 -11.64
CA GLU A 271 10.41 4.97 -10.95
C GLU A 271 10.69 6.07 -9.95
N GLN A 272 10.46 7.33 -10.32
CA GLN A 272 10.67 8.47 -9.43
C GLN A 272 9.73 8.41 -8.21
N GLN A 273 8.45 8.11 -8.42
CA GLN A 273 7.49 7.96 -7.32
C GLN A 273 7.81 6.77 -6.44
N PHE A 274 8.20 5.64 -7.04
CA PHE A 274 8.62 4.45 -6.31
C PHE A 274 9.87 4.73 -5.45
N LYS A 275 10.91 5.34 -6.02
CA LYS A 275 12.14 5.69 -5.30
C LYS A 275 11.86 6.68 -4.16
N SER A 276 10.99 7.65 -4.41
CA SER A 276 10.55 8.62 -3.39
C SER A 276 9.82 7.92 -2.25
N ALA A 277 8.90 6.99 -2.55
CA ALA A 277 8.19 6.21 -1.52
C ALA A 277 9.16 5.37 -0.66
N VAL A 278 10.17 4.72 -1.28
CA VAL A 278 11.20 3.97 -0.55
C VAL A 278 11.98 4.88 0.40
N LEU A 279 12.48 6.01 -0.11
CA LEU A 279 13.29 6.93 0.68
C LEU A 279 12.48 7.56 1.82
N HIS A 280 11.28 8.07 1.53
CA HIS A 280 10.42 8.72 2.50
C HIS A 280 9.90 7.77 3.58
N LEU A 281 9.64 6.51 3.25
CA LEU A 281 9.38 5.50 4.28
C LEU A 281 10.61 5.33 5.18
N GLY A 282 11.79 5.19 4.59
CA GLY A 282 13.05 5.13 5.33
C GLY A 282 13.24 6.32 6.28
N ASP A 283 13.01 7.53 5.79
CA ASP A 283 13.09 8.78 6.55
C ASP A 283 12.13 8.78 7.75
N LEU A 284 10.88 8.34 7.55
CA LEU A 284 9.89 8.26 8.64
C LEU A 284 10.22 7.16 9.66
N LEU A 285 10.69 5.98 9.22
CA LEU A 285 11.11 4.91 10.14
C LEU A 285 12.32 5.36 10.98
N PHE A 286 13.30 6.01 10.35
CA PHE A 286 14.45 6.57 11.03
C PHE A 286 14.05 7.67 12.02
N THR A 287 13.20 8.61 11.59
CA THR A 287 12.67 9.69 12.44
C THR A 287 11.94 9.12 13.65
N ALA A 288 11.07 8.13 13.46
CA ALA A 288 10.33 7.50 14.55
C ALA A 288 11.26 6.78 15.54
N TRP A 289 12.32 6.13 15.05
CA TRP A 289 13.32 5.49 15.91
C TRP A 289 14.12 6.51 16.73
N ILE A 290 14.54 7.64 16.13
CA ILE A 290 15.22 8.73 16.84
C ILE A 290 14.32 9.29 17.94
N LEU A 291 13.09 9.68 17.60
CA LEU A 291 12.14 10.28 18.53
C LEU A 291 11.66 9.30 19.61
N GLY A 292 11.62 8.00 19.27
CA GLY A 292 11.28 6.92 20.20
C GLY A 292 12.42 6.55 21.16
N GLY A 293 13.56 7.23 21.15
CA GLY A 293 14.66 7.01 22.11
C GLY A 293 15.78 6.10 21.62
N GLN A 294 15.87 5.86 20.31
CA GLN A 294 16.97 5.11 19.68
C GLN A 294 17.21 3.72 20.26
N SER A 295 16.12 3.00 20.53
CA SER A 295 16.15 1.67 21.12
C SER A 295 17.16 0.74 20.42
N ASP A 296 18.05 0.15 21.21
CA ASP A 296 19.02 -0.85 20.77
C ASP A 296 18.39 -2.24 20.83
N PHE A 297 17.79 -2.68 19.72
CA PHE A 297 17.24 -4.02 19.59
C PHE A 297 18.39 -5.01 19.29
N LYS A 298 19.07 -5.47 20.34
CA LYS A 298 20.16 -6.46 20.24
C LYS A 298 19.71 -7.74 19.54
#